data_AF-A0A963PVN9-F1
#
_entry.id   AF-A0A963PVN9-F1
#
_cell.length_a   1.000
_cell.length_b   1.000
_cell.length_c   1.000
_cell.angle_alpha   90.00
_cell.angle_beta   90.00
_cell.angle_gamma   90.00
#
_symmetry.space_group_name_H-M   'P 1'
#
loop_
_entity.id
_entity.type
_entity.pdbx_description
1 polymer ?
#
loop_
_entity_poly.entity_id
_entity_poly.type
_entity_poly.pdbx_seq_one_letter_code
_entity_poly.pdbx_strand_id
1 'polypeptide(L)'
;MLAVVVPGTVRCGHAFLGWPCLQSRTTRSSLVKQHLVSSGLALADFIQRHPHRITAAIATLLLTGAGGAYAVANLAPDAPTEPVRLVSVPVTPATLAAQDNALDQFSFTLYRSETTRSADTPEALLGRLNIADPAAARFLRSNAVVREALFKRAGRPVTA
;
A
#
# COMPACT_ATOMS: atom_id res chain seq x y z
N MET A 1 36.67 32.03 -13.81
CA MET A 1 35.67 30.97 -14.06
C MET A 1 34.90 31.37 -15.31
N LEU A 2 35.06 30.57 -16.36
CA LEU A 2 34.79 30.86 -17.77
C LEU A 2 33.33 30.54 -18.13
N ALA A 3 32.66 31.35 -18.95
CA ALA A 3 31.61 30.90 -19.88
C ALA A 3 31.23 32.03 -20.85
N VAL A 4 31.91 32.06 -22.01
CA VAL A 4 31.46 32.81 -23.19
C VAL A 4 30.38 31.95 -23.87
N VAL A 5 29.13 32.38 -23.83
CA VAL A 5 28.05 31.78 -24.63
C VAL A 5 28.00 32.52 -25.97
N VAL A 6 28.65 31.94 -26.98
CA VAL A 6 28.59 32.41 -28.38
C VAL A 6 27.29 31.92 -29.00
N PRO A 7 26.40 32.79 -29.50
CA PRO A 7 25.21 32.36 -30.21
C PRO A 7 25.57 31.96 -31.64
N GLY A 8 25.32 30.68 -31.95
CA GLY A 8 24.96 30.16 -33.26
C GLY A 8 25.46 30.91 -34.49
N THR A 9 26.75 30.86 -34.77
CA THR A 9 27.27 31.06 -36.13
C THR A 9 27.45 29.68 -36.76
N VAL A 10 26.49 29.25 -37.58
CA VAL A 10 26.71 28.14 -38.52
C VAL A 10 27.61 28.69 -39.61
N ARG A 11 28.92 28.64 -39.36
CA ARG A 11 29.94 29.01 -40.34
C ARG A 11 30.11 27.83 -41.27
N CYS A 12 29.60 27.93 -42.49
CA CYS A 12 30.01 27.07 -43.59
C CYS A 12 31.49 27.37 -43.86
N GLY A 13 32.37 26.54 -43.31
CA GLY A 13 33.81 26.62 -43.55
C GLY A 13 34.09 26.38 -45.03
N HIS A 14 34.75 27.35 -45.66
CA HIS A 14 35.45 27.15 -46.92
C HIS A 14 36.53 26.08 -46.70
N ALA A 15 36.37 24.90 -47.31
CA ALA A 15 37.09 24.59 -48.54
C ALA A 15 36.89 23.12 -48.96
N PHE A 16 36.89 22.94 -50.28
CA PHE A 16 37.10 21.70 -51.03
C PHE A 16 35.93 20.72 -51.23
N LEU A 17 35.65 20.51 -52.53
CA LEU A 17 34.76 19.56 -53.19
C LEU A 17 33.25 19.83 -53.13
N GLY A 18 32.78 20.55 -54.15
CA GLY A 18 31.66 20.10 -54.99
C GLY A 18 30.48 19.41 -54.31
N TRP A 19 29.73 20.16 -53.52
CA TRP A 19 28.34 19.82 -53.24
C TRP A 19 27.45 21.05 -53.45
N PRO A 20 26.37 20.94 -54.26
CA PRO A 20 25.39 22.00 -54.29
C PRO A 20 24.79 22.13 -52.90
N CYS A 21 24.83 23.34 -52.36
CA CYS A 21 24.08 23.71 -51.16
C CYS A 21 22.61 23.44 -51.45
N LEU A 22 22.13 22.27 -51.02
CA LEU A 22 20.76 21.82 -51.20
C LEU A 22 19.90 22.71 -50.32
N GLN A 23 19.32 23.73 -50.97
CA GLN A 23 18.35 24.69 -50.46
C GLN A 23 17.21 23.95 -49.74
N SER A 24 17.33 23.76 -48.43
CA SER A 24 16.30 23.11 -47.62
C SER A 24 15.17 24.11 -47.35
N ARG A 25 14.20 24.04 -48.25
CA ARG A 25 12.86 24.63 -48.19
C ARG A 25 12.20 24.31 -46.84
N THR A 26 12.33 25.20 -45.86
CA THR A 26 11.60 25.16 -44.56
C THR A 26 10.71 26.39 -44.40
N THR A 27 9.73 26.53 -45.30
CA THR A 27 8.87 27.73 -45.38
C THR A 27 7.50 27.58 -44.71
N ARG A 28 7.24 26.55 -43.88
CA ARG A 28 5.93 26.39 -43.20
C ARG A 28 5.92 26.54 -41.68
N SER A 29 7.05 26.43 -40.97
CA SER A 29 7.10 26.52 -39.50
C SER A 29 7.52 27.90 -38.95
N SER A 30 7.92 28.83 -39.82
CA SER A 30 8.35 30.19 -39.43
C SER A 30 7.17 31.08 -39.03
N LEU A 31 5.99 30.85 -39.60
CA LEU A 31 4.83 31.74 -39.42
C LEU A 31 4.26 31.65 -37.99
N VAL A 32 4.05 30.42 -37.47
CA VAL A 32 3.61 30.21 -36.08
C VAL A 32 4.67 30.69 -35.08
N LYS A 33 5.97 30.44 -35.36
CA LYS A 33 7.06 30.92 -34.51
C LYS A 33 7.13 32.44 -34.47
N GLN A 34 6.96 33.12 -35.60
CA GLN A 34 6.95 34.58 -35.68
C GLN A 34 5.77 35.19 -34.92
N HIS A 35 4.58 34.57 -34.97
CA HIS A 35 3.42 35.02 -34.19
C HIS A 35 3.56 34.81 -32.68
N LEU A 36 4.19 33.71 -32.24
CA LEU A 36 4.45 33.46 -30.82
C LEU A 36 5.52 34.43 -30.26
N VAL A 37 6.53 34.75 -31.06
CA VAL A 37 7.58 35.70 -30.65
C VAL A 37 7.04 37.14 -30.61
N SER A 38 6.23 37.55 -31.59
CA SER A 38 5.65 38.90 -31.60
C SER A 38 4.60 39.10 -30.50
N SER A 39 3.77 38.08 -30.23
CA SER A 39 2.83 38.11 -29.10
C SER A 39 3.55 38.06 -27.75
N GLY A 40 4.63 37.28 -27.63
CA GLY A 40 5.44 37.22 -26.41
C GLY A 40 6.15 38.54 -26.08
N LEU A 41 6.71 39.22 -27.08
CA LEU A 41 7.34 40.53 -26.89
C LEU A 41 6.29 41.62 -26.56
N ALA A 42 5.13 41.60 -27.21
CA ALA A 42 4.04 42.52 -26.91
C ALA A 42 3.50 42.34 -25.48
N LEU A 43 3.41 41.08 -25.01
CA LEU A 43 3.01 40.77 -23.64
C LEU A 43 4.07 41.22 -22.62
N ALA A 44 5.35 40.99 -22.91
CA ALA A 44 6.45 41.41 -22.05
C ALA A 44 6.51 42.94 -21.88
N ASP A 45 6.32 43.68 -22.98
CA ASP A 45 6.25 45.14 -22.97
C ASP A 45 5.03 45.65 -22.19
N PHE A 46 3.88 45.00 -22.34
CA PHE A 46 2.67 45.31 -21.56
C PHE A 46 2.89 45.08 -20.04
N ILE A 47 3.62 44.03 -19.67
CA ILE A 47 4.00 43.74 -18.28
C ILE A 47 4.90 44.84 -17.71
N GLN A 48 5.89 45.31 -18.48
CA GLN A 48 6.81 46.35 -18.03
C GLN A 48 6.16 47.73 -17.93
N ARG A 49 5.19 48.06 -18.77
CA ARG A 49 4.50 49.36 -18.74
C ARG A 49 3.54 49.51 -17.56
N HIS A 50 2.96 48.41 -17.06
CA HIS A 50 1.92 48.47 -16.03
C HIS A 50 2.13 47.48 -14.85
N PRO A 51 3.30 47.49 -14.18
CA PRO A 51 3.63 46.54 -13.13
C PRO A 51 2.62 46.57 -11.96
N HIS A 52 2.22 47.77 -11.52
CA HIS A 52 1.28 47.93 -10.40
C HIS A 52 -0.15 47.47 -10.70
N ARG A 53 -0.61 47.57 -11.95
CA ARG A 53 -1.96 47.15 -12.32
C ARG A 53 -2.05 45.63 -12.45
N ILE A 54 -0.99 44.99 -12.92
CA ILE A 54 -0.91 43.54 -13.04
C ILE A 54 -0.80 42.90 -11.67
N THR A 55 0.04 43.44 -10.78
CA THR A 55 0.11 42.94 -9.40
C THR A 55 -1.21 43.13 -8.66
N ALA A 56 -1.91 44.26 -8.86
CA ALA A 56 -3.24 44.46 -8.31
C ALA A 56 -4.25 43.43 -8.85
N ALA A 57 -4.27 43.18 -10.17
CA ALA A 57 -5.16 42.18 -10.76
C ALA A 57 -4.87 40.77 -10.21
N ILE A 58 -3.60 40.36 -10.15
CA ILE A 58 -3.19 39.06 -9.59
C ILE A 58 -3.56 38.98 -8.11
N ALA A 59 -3.32 40.03 -7.32
CA ALA A 59 -3.65 40.07 -5.91
C ALA A 59 -5.16 39.95 -5.67
N THR A 60 -5.99 40.69 -6.43
CA THR A 60 -7.46 40.57 -6.33
C THR A 60 -7.96 39.18 -6.71
N LEU A 61 -7.37 38.56 -7.74
CA LEU A 61 -7.71 37.21 -8.18
C LEU A 61 -7.31 36.15 -7.14
N LEU A 62 -6.11 36.28 -6.57
CA LEU A 62 -5.65 35.40 -5.48
C LEU A 62 -6.49 35.59 -4.22
N LEU A 63 -6.82 36.83 -3.85
CA LEU A 63 -7.58 37.12 -2.63
C LEU A 63 -9.03 36.60 -2.74
N THR A 64 -9.67 36.79 -3.89
CA THR A 64 -11.02 36.26 -4.15
C THR A 64 -11.03 34.74 -4.30
N GLY A 65 -10.06 34.17 -5.03
CA GLY A 65 -9.92 32.72 -5.19
C GLY A 65 -9.62 31.99 -3.88
N ALA A 66 -8.64 32.48 -3.10
CA ALA A 66 -8.29 31.88 -1.81
C ALA A 66 -9.41 32.04 -0.77
N GLY A 67 -10.06 33.21 -0.72
CA GLY A 67 -11.20 33.44 0.17
C GLY A 67 -12.40 32.55 -0.16
N GLY A 68 -12.70 32.36 -1.45
CA GLY A 68 -13.77 31.46 -1.90
C GLY A 68 -13.52 30.00 -1.55
N ALA A 69 -12.30 29.50 -1.76
CA ALA A 69 -11.93 28.13 -1.41
C ALA A 69 -11.99 27.88 0.12
N TYR A 70 -11.54 28.85 0.93
CA TYR A 70 -11.63 28.76 2.39
C TYR A 70 -13.07 28.82 2.90
N ALA A 71 -13.93 29.64 2.28
CA ALA A 71 -15.35 29.69 2.61
C ALA A 71 -16.05 28.35 2.32
N VAL A 72 -15.72 27.68 1.20
CA VAL A 72 -16.27 26.35 0.86
C VAL A 72 -15.79 25.28 1.84
N ALA A 73 -14.52 25.29 2.24
CA ALA A 73 -13.98 24.33 3.20
C ALA A 73 -14.68 24.42 4.58
N ASN A 74 -15.03 25.64 5.01
CA ASN A 74 -15.72 25.89 6.27
C ASN A 74 -17.25 25.86 6.18
N LEU A 75 -17.83 25.73 4.97
CA LEU A 75 -19.27 25.52 4.80
C LEU A 75 -19.68 24.06 5.09
N ALA A 76 -18.70 23.18 5.32
CA ALA A 76 -18.97 21.86 5.84
C ALA A 76 -19.80 22.02 7.13
N PRO A 77 -21.00 21.41 7.20
CA PRO A 77 -21.78 21.44 8.44
C PRO A 77 -20.91 20.88 9.54
N ASP A 78 -20.81 21.62 10.66
CA ASP A 78 -20.03 21.23 11.83
C ASP A 78 -20.20 19.73 12.06
N ALA A 79 -19.06 19.02 12.12
CA ALA A 79 -19.05 17.60 12.45
C ALA A 79 -19.97 17.41 13.67
N PRO A 80 -20.93 16.47 13.61
CA PRO A 80 -22.02 16.42 14.57
C PRO A 80 -21.41 16.49 15.97
N THR A 81 -21.71 17.57 16.70
CA THR A 81 -21.40 17.75 18.12
C THR A 81 -22.34 16.86 18.95
N GLU A 82 -22.62 15.67 18.45
CA GLU A 82 -23.32 14.61 19.16
C GLU A 82 -22.22 13.77 19.79
N PRO A 83 -22.18 13.67 21.14
CA PRO A 83 -21.19 12.85 21.80
C PRO A 83 -21.33 11.41 21.28
N VAL A 84 -20.24 10.85 20.74
CA VAL A 84 -20.21 9.48 20.22
C VAL A 84 -20.68 8.54 21.33
N ARG A 85 -21.93 8.09 21.24
CA ARG A 85 -22.54 7.24 22.25
C ARG A 85 -22.23 5.79 21.91
N LEU A 86 -21.29 5.20 22.65
CA LEU A 86 -21.03 3.76 22.60
C LEU A 86 -22.26 3.03 23.14
N VAL A 87 -22.96 2.29 22.28
CA VAL A 87 -24.07 1.43 22.66
C VAL A 87 -23.55 -0.01 22.74
N SER A 88 -23.31 -0.50 23.95
CA SER A 88 -23.09 -1.92 24.20
C SER A 88 -24.43 -2.61 24.42
N VAL A 89 -24.81 -3.49 23.51
CA VAL A 89 -25.97 -4.38 23.69
C VAL A 89 -25.44 -5.72 24.19
N PRO A 90 -25.94 -6.24 25.33
CA PRO A 90 -25.63 -7.59 25.73
C PRO A 90 -26.25 -8.55 24.71
N VAL A 91 -25.42 -9.23 23.94
CA VAL A 91 -25.86 -10.34 23.09
C VAL A 91 -25.98 -11.56 23.99
N THR A 92 -27.21 -12.00 24.27
CA THR A 92 -27.42 -13.27 24.96
C THR A 92 -27.07 -14.39 23.98
N PRO A 93 -26.01 -15.19 24.25
CA PRO A 93 -25.69 -16.32 23.38
C PRO A 93 -26.84 -17.32 23.41
N ALA A 94 -27.09 -17.98 22.28
CA ALA A 94 -28.07 -19.06 22.21
C ALA A 94 -27.73 -20.14 23.24
N THR A 95 -28.76 -20.77 23.82
CA THR A 95 -28.59 -21.78 24.88
C THR A 95 -27.69 -22.92 24.40
N LEU A 96 -26.57 -23.15 25.09
CA LEU A 96 -25.63 -24.22 24.73
C LEU A 96 -26.26 -25.61 24.93
N ALA A 97 -27.20 -25.76 25.86
CA ALA A 97 -27.86 -27.04 26.13
C ALA A 97 -28.53 -27.68 24.90
N ALA A 98 -29.12 -26.87 24.00
CA ALA A 98 -29.72 -27.38 22.77
C ALA A 98 -28.67 -27.85 21.76
N GLN A 99 -27.48 -27.21 21.76
CA GLN A 99 -26.36 -27.58 20.90
C GLN A 99 -25.66 -28.84 21.43
N ASP A 100 -25.50 -28.95 22.75
CA ASP A 100 -24.94 -30.14 23.40
C ASP A 100 -25.81 -31.38 23.15
N ASN A 101 -27.14 -31.27 23.29
CA ASN A 101 -28.07 -32.37 22.99
C ASN A 101 -28.05 -32.75 21.49
N ALA A 102 -27.84 -31.77 20.59
CA ALA A 102 -27.66 -32.06 19.17
C ALA A 102 -26.31 -32.78 18.91
N LEU A 103 -25.23 -32.40 19.60
CA LEU A 103 -23.92 -33.04 19.50
C LEU A 103 -23.93 -34.48 20.04
N ASP A 104 -24.65 -34.75 21.14
CA ASP A 104 -24.78 -36.09 21.72
C ASP A 104 -25.47 -37.11 20.78
N GLN A 105 -26.28 -36.64 19.83
CA GLN A 105 -26.91 -37.49 18.81
C GLN A 105 -25.92 -37.97 17.73
N PHE A 106 -24.74 -37.35 17.62
CA PHE A 106 -23.74 -37.68 16.61
C PHE A 106 -22.49 -38.29 17.23
N SER A 107 -22.14 -39.51 16.82
CA SER A 107 -20.84 -40.10 17.13
C SER A 107 -19.78 -39.59 16.15
N PHE A 108 -18.92 -38.67 16.57
CA PHE A 108 -17.79 -38.22 15.77
C PHE A 108 -16.53 -39.03 16.07
N THR A 109 -15.91 -39.61 15.05
CA THR A 109 -14.54 -40.11 15.14
C THR A 109 -13.59 -38.94 14.94
N LEU A 110 -13.06 -38.41 16.04
CA LEU A 110 -12.13 -37.28 16.01
C LEU A 110 -10.70 -37.79 16.07
N TYR A 111 -9.90 -37.39 15.09
CA TYR A 111 -8.47 -37.65 15.07
C TYR A 111 -7.72 -36.49 15.70
N ARG A 112 -6.81 -36.78 16.63
CA ARG A 112 -5.95 -35.77 17.25
C ARG A 112 -4.49 -36.09 16.98
N SER A 113 -3.75 -35.09 16.52
CA SER A 113 -2.35 -35.21 16.14
C SER A 113 -1.49 -34.35 17.06
N GLU A 114 -0.49 -34.94 17.70
CA GLU A 114 0.46 -34.25 18.57
C GLU A 114 1.90 -34.64 18.21
N THR A 115 2.85 -33.74 18.47
CA THR A 115 4.28 -34.03 18.26
C THR A 115 4.94 -34.43 19.58
N THR A 116 5.76 -35.49 19.53
CA THR A 116 6.56 -35.92 20.68
C THR A 116 7.62 -34.88 21.04
N ARG A 117 7.82 -34.64 22.34
CA ARG A 117 8.84 -33.74 22.89
C ARG A 117 9.88 -34.56 23.65
N SER A 118 11.08 -33.99 23.85
CA SER A 118 12.19 -34.68 24.51
C SER A 118 11.92 -35.01 25.98
N ALA A 119 11.04 -34.25 26.64
CA ALA A 119 10.64 -34.44 28.03
C ALA A 119 9.24 -35.07 28.20
N ASP A 120 8.61 -35.55 27.11
CA ASP A 120 7.29 -36.19 27.22
C ASP A 120 7.42 -37.56 27.92
N THR A 121 6.54 -37.81 28.89
CA THR A 121 6.25 -39.16 29.40
C THR A 121 5.09 -39.78 28.63
N PRO A 122 4.92 -41.12 28.66
CA PRO A 122 3.77 -41.78 28.05
C PRO A 122 2.42 -41.21 28.49
N GLU A 123 2.28 -40.88 29.77
CA GLU A 123 1.08 -40.26 30.33
C GLU A 123 0.89 -38.83 29.82
N ALA A 124 1.96 -38.04 29.76
CA ALA A 124 1.89 -36.67 29.27
C ALA A 124 1.55 -36.61 27.77
N LEU A 125 2.09 -37.54 26.98
CA LEU A 125 1.78 -37.66 25.55
C LEU A 125 0.30 -38.04 25.34
N LEU A 126 -0.18 -39.07 26.03
CA LEU A 126 -1.59 -39.50 25.93
C LEU A 126 -2.55 -38.44 26.48
N GLY A 127 -2.18 -37.76 27.56
CA GLY A 127 -2.94 -36.64 28.12
C GLY A 127 -3.11 -35.48 27.14
N ARG A 128 -2.06 -35.14 26.37
CA ARG A 128 -2.15 -34.13 25.29
C ARG A 128 -3.05 -34.59 24.13
N LEU A 129 -3.09 -35.89 23.87
CA LEU A 129 -4.03 -36.50 22.92
C LEU A 129 -5.47 -36.60 23.47
N ASN A 130 -5.73 -36.18 24.71
CA ASN A 130 -6.99 -36.38 25.45
C ASN A 130 -7.37 -37.86 25.63
N ILE A 131 -6.38 -38.75 25.76
CA ILE A 131 -6.58 -40.19 26.01
C ILE A 131 -6.24 -40.50 27.47
N ALA A 132 -7.26 -40.86 28.25
CA ALA A 132 -7.12 -41.26 29.65
C ALA A 132 -7.09 -42.80 29.80
N ASP A 133 -6.06 -43.45 29.23
CA ASP A 133 -5.89 -44.91 29.30
C ASP A 133 -4.60 -45.33 30.03
N PRO A 134 -4.70 -45.84 31.28
CA PRO A 134 -3.54 -46.30 32.03
C PRO A 134 -2.93 -47.61 31.48
N ALA A 135 -3.68 -48.43 30.75
CA ALA A 135 -3.16 -49.65 30.12
C ALA A 135 -2.28 -49.30 28.91
N ALA A 136 -2.72 -48.37 28.06
CA ALA A 136 -1.89 -47.83 26.97
C ALA A 136 -0.59 -47.21 27.51
N ALA A 137 -0.66 -46.41 28.58
CA ALA A 137 0.54 -45.83 29.19
C ALA A 137 1.53 -46.91 29.68
N ARG A 138 1.04 -48.00 30.28
CA ARG A 138 1.88 -49.15 30.67
C ARG A 138 2.51 -49.84 29.45
N PHE A 139 1.75 -50.02 28.37
CA PHE A 139 2.26 -50.61 27.13
C PHE A 139 3.38 -49.79 26.49
N LEU A 140 3.19 -48.46 26.41
CA LEU A 140 4.22 -47.54 25.92
C LEU A 140 5.52 -47.61 26.75
N ARG A 141 5.42 -47.89 28.06
CA ARG A 141 6.58 -48.05 28.96
C ARG A 141 7.25 -49.42 28.84
N SER A 142 6.48 -50.50 28.72
CA SER A 142 7.01 -51.87 28.70
C SER A 142 7.59 -52.25 27.34
N ASN A 143 7.09 -51.66 26.24
CA ASN A 143 7.54 -52.00 24.90
C ASN A 143 8.77 -51.17 24.49
N ALA A 144 9.93 -51.84 24.41
CA ALA A 144 11.19 -51.20 24.04
C ALA A 144 11.18 -50.59 22.63
N VAL A 145 10.52 -51.24 21.66
CA VAL A 145 10.45 -50.76 20.27
C VAL A 145 9.64 -49.47 20.19
N VAL A 146 8.48 -49.42 20.86
CA VAL A 146 7.63 -48.22 20.89
C VAL A 146 8.33 -47.07 21.60
N ARG A 147 9.02 -47.36 22.71
CA ARG A 147 9.78 -46.36 23.45
C ARG A 147 10.94 -45.79 22.63
N GLU A 148 11.66 -46.64 21.92
CA GLU A 148 12.73 -46.21 21.03
C GLU A 148 12.18 -45.38 19.87
N ALA A 149 11.09 -45.82 19.26
CA ALA A 149 10.48 -45.11 18.17
C ALA A 149 9.99 -43.72 18.62
N LEU A 150 9.20 -43.63 19.70
CA LEU A 150 8.52 -42.38 20.07
C LEU A 150 9.39 -41.41 20.88
N PHE A 151 10.23 -41.90 21.78
CA PHE A 151 10.92 -41.09 22.78
C PHE A 151 12.44 -40.97 22.58
N LYS A 152 13.08 -41.78 21.73
CA LYS A 152 14.53 -41.63 21.45
C LYS A 152 14.85 -40.32 20.72
N ARG A 153 13.95 -39.87 19.84
CA ARG A 153 14.07 -38.62 19.08
C ARG A 153 12.74 -37.89 19.11
N ALA A 154 12.76 -36.69 19.68
CA ALA A 154 11.62 -35.79 19.68
C ALA A 154 11.26 -35.32 18.26
N GLY A 155 10.02 -34.84 18.09
CA GLY A 155 9.51 -34.25 16.85
C GLY A 155 8.77 -35.22 15.93
N ARG A 156 8.38 -36.40 16.42
CA ARG A 156 7.58 -37.35 15.63
C ARG A 156 6.09 -37.02 15.79
N PRO A 157 5.31 -36.93 14.69
CA PRO A 157 3.87 -36.80 14.80
C PRO A 157 3.26 -38.13 15.25
N VAL A 158 2.34 -38.05 16.21
CA VAL A 158 1.55 -39.18 16.73
C VAL A 158 0.09 -38.78 16.59
N THR A 159 -0.69 -39.66 15.99
CA THR A 159 -2.11 -39.45 15.74
C THR A 159 -2.90 -40.55 16.41
N ALA A 160 -4.03 -40.21 17.02
CA ALA A 160 -4.96 -41.15 17.61
C ALA A 160 -6.39 -40.82 17.19
#